data_AF-A0ABD1GX78-F1
#
_entry.id   AF-A0ABD1GX78-F1
#
_cell.length_a   1.000
_cell.length_b   1.000
_cell.length_c   1.000
_cell.angle_alpha   90.00
_cell.angle_beta   90.00
_cell.angle_gamma   90.00
#
_symmetry.space_group_name_H-M   'P 1'
#
loop_
_entity.id
_entity.type
_entity.pdbx_description
1 polymer ?
#
loop_
_entity_poly.entity_id
_entity_poly.type
_entity_poly.pdbx_seq_one_letter_code
_entity_poly.pdbx_strand_id
1 'polypeptide(L)'
;MHGTIERYQKHTKDSQTNNPPSEHNMQHLKREAAAMMKKIEQLETSKRKLLGEGLGSCTIEELQQLEQQLERSVTTIRERKMQVYKQQIERLKEKEKALCAENAMLCDKFGLQTWGRAGSNEERAVAPSAEISEVSDVETELFIGLPETRHKRH
;
A
#
# COMPACT_ATOMS: atom_id res chain seq x y z
N MET A 1 -56.56 -1.99 -1.69
CA MET A 1 -55.52 -1.88 -0.65
C MET A 1 -55.70 -2.88 0.50
N HIS A 2 -56.93 -3.14 0.97
CA HIS A 2 -57.23 -4.11 2.05
C HIS A 2 -56.74 -5.55 1.78
N GLY A 3 -56.97 -6.09 0.58
CA GLY A 3 -56.54 -7.47 0.26
C GLY A 3 -55.02 -7.70 0.26
N THR A 4 -54.22 -6.65 0.05
CA THR A 4 -52.75 -6.77 0.17
C THR A 4 -52.34 -6.84 1.63
N ILE A 5 -52.97 -6.05 2.50
CA ILE A 5 -52.73 -6.05 3.95
C ILE A 5 -53.15 -7.40 4.56
N GLU A 6 -54.30 -7.93 4.16
CA GLU A 6 -54.81 -9.21 4.65
C GLU A 6 -53.93 -10.39 4.22
N ARG A 7 -53.45 -10.40 2.97
CA ARG A 7 -52.46 -11.39 2.51
C ARG A 7 -51.15 -11.29 3.27
N TYR A 8 -50.65 -10.08 3.54
CA TYR A 8 -49.46 -9.88 4.36
C TYR A 8 -49.67 -10.42 5.78
N GLN A 9 -50.79 -10.08 6.43
CA GLN A 9 -51.13 -10.54 7.78
C GLN A 9 -51.25 -12.07 7.86
N LYS A 10 -51.83 -12.70 6.83
CA LYS A 10 -51.97 -14.16 6.75
C LYS A 10 -50.60 -14.83 6.59
N HIS A 11 -49.76 -14.34 5.68
CA HIS A 11 -48.40 -14.86 5.51
C HIS A 11 -47.50 -14.64 6.75
N THR A 12 -47.65 -13.53 7.47
CA THR A 12 -46.92 -13.32 8.73
C THR A 12 -47.42 -14.24 9.85
N LYS A 13 -48.73 -14.48 9.96
CA LYS A 13 -49.29 -15.42 10.95
C LYS A 13 -48.87 -16.86 10.64
N ASP A 14 -48.89 -17.24 9.37
CA ASP A 14 -48.46 -18.57 8.92
C ASP A 14 -46.93 -18.77 9.08
N SER A 15 -46.12 -17.71 8.99
CA SER A 15 -44.69 -17.78 9.35
C SER A 15 -44.45 -17.84 10.86
N GLN A 16 -45.32 -17.25 11.66
CA GLN A 16 -45.25 -17.32 13.12
C GLN A 16 -45.67 -18.69 13.68
N THR A 17 -46.57 -19.40 12.99
CA THR A 17 -47.02 -20.75 13.35
C THR A 17 -46.10 -21.85 12.82
N ASN A 18 -45.38 -21.60 11.72
CA ASN A 18 -44.31 -22.47 11.23
C ASN A 18 -43.00 -22.21 11.98
N ASN A 19 -42.96 -22.67 13.24
CA ASN A 19 -41.81 -22.59 14.15
C ASN A 19 -41.25 -21.16 14.33
N PRO A 20 -41.60 -20.43 15.42
CA PRO A 20 -40.75 -19.31 15.84
C PRO A 20 -39.31 -19.82 15.90
N PRO A 21 -38.28 -19.01 15.57
CA PRO A 21 -36.90 -19.41 15.79
C PRO A 21 -36.84 -19.93 17.22
N SER A 22 -36.57 -21.23 17.36
CA SER A 22 -36.50 -21.87 18.67
C SER A 22 -35.70 -20.95 19.58
N GLU A 23 -36.11 -20.75 20.82
CA GLU A 23 -35.39 -19.88 21.76
C GLU A 23 -33.89 -20.23 21.78
N HIS A 24 -33.57 -21.52 21.61
CA HIS A 24 -32.23 -22.03 21.40
C HIS A 24 -31.53 -21.43 20.16
N ASN A 25 -32.20 -21.33 19.01
CA ASN A 25 -31.64 -20.75 17.78
C ASN A 25 -31.36 -19.24 17.97
N MET A 26 -32.29 -18.50 18.58
CA MET A 26 -32.09 -17.09 18.91
C MET A 26 -30.92 -16.89 19.88
N GLN A 27 -30.82 -17.73 20.92
CA GLN A 27 -29.69 -17.72 21.86
C GLN A 27 -28.36 -18.11 21.19
N HIS A 28 -28.39 -19.03 20.23
CA HIS A 28 -27.21 -19.41 19.44
C HIS A 28 -26.70 -18.23 18.61
N LEU A 29 -27.57 -17.57 17.84
CA LEU A 29 -27.23 -16.39 17.04
C LEU A 29 -26.69 -15.25 17.89
N LYS A 30 -27.27 -15.01 19.07
CA LYS A 30 -26.75 -14.03 20.04
C LYS A 30 -25.33 -14.37 20.50
N ARG A 31 -25.06 -15.64 20.82
CA ARG A 31 -23.72 -16.11 21.20
C ARG A 31 -22.72 -15.93 20.06
N GLU A 32 -23.11 -16.26 18.83
CA GLU A 32 -22.28 -16.12 17.65
C GLU A 32 -21.96 -14.64 17.35
N ALA A 33 -22.96 -13.77 17.43
CA ALA A 33 -22.77 -12.33 17.28
C ALA A 33 -21.81 -11.76 18.33
N ALA A 34 -21.95 -12.16 19.61
CA ALA A 34 -21.05 -11.76 20.67
C ALA A 34 -19.61 -12.28 20.44
N ALA A 35 -19.45 -13.50 19.94
CA ALA A 35 -18.16 -14.06 19.59
C ALA A 35 -17.49 -13.29 18.44
N MET A 36 -18.24 -12.92 17.41
CA MET A 36 -17.74 -12.09 16.31
C MET A 36 -17.33 -10.70 16.79
N MET A 37 -18.14 -10.05 17.64
CA MET A 37 -17.83 -8.74 18.20
C MET A 37 -16.52 -8.77 19.00
N LYS A 38 -16.34 -9.77 19.87
CA LYS A 38 -15.10 -9.99 20.60
C LYS A 38 -13.90 -10.20 19.66
N LYS A 39 -14.09 -10.91 18.55
CA LYS A 39 -13.01 -11.12 17.57
C LYS A 39 -12.61 -9.82 16.89
N ILE A 40 -13.58 -8.97 16.55
CA ILE A 40 -13.33 -7.64 15.98
C ILE A 40 -12.53 -6.78 16.96
N GLU A 41 -12.93 -6.73 18.23
CA GLU A 41 -12.23 -5.96 19.26
C GLU A 41 -10.77 -6.42 19.45
N GLN A 42 -10.53 -7.74 19.41
CA GLN A 42 -9.18 -8.29 19.46
C GLN A 42 -8.33 -7.87 18.26
N LEU A 43 -8.92 -7.91 17.05
CA LEU A 43 -8.24 -7.51 15.83
C LEU A 43 -7.92 -6.01 15.81
N GLU A 44 -8.85 -5.15 16.18
CA GLU A 44 -8.62 -3.71 16.28
C GLU A 44 -7.58 -3.36 17.35
N THR A 45 -7.57 -4.08 18.47
CA THR A 45 -6.54 -3.90 19.50
C THR A 45 -5.17 -4.33 18.99
N SER A 46 -5.07 -5.46 18.29
CA SER A 46 -3.83 -5.91 17.67
C SER A 46 -3.31 -4.90 16.63
N LYS A 47 -4.21 -4.38 15.77
CA LYS A 47 -3.90 -3.33 14.80
C LYS A 47 -3.37 -2.07 15.47
N ARG A 48 -4.02 -1.58 16.53
CA ARG A 48 -3.53 -0.41 17.30
C ARG A 48 -2.13 -0.65 17.86
N LYS A 49 -1.88 -1.82 18.46
CA LYS A 49 -0.54 -2.19 18.93
C LYS A 49 0.48 -2.15 17.79
N LEU A 50 0.17 -2.73 16.63
CA LEU A 50 1.03 -2.69 15.43
C LEU A 50 1.29 -1.26 14.91
N LEU A 51 0.38 -0.33 15.15
CA LEU A 51 0.53 1.10 14.84
C LEU A 51 1.29 1.88 15.93
N GLY A 52 1.73 1.21 16.99
CA GLY A 52 2.44 1.83 18.11
C GLY A 52 1.53 2.48 19.16
N GLU A 53 0.23 2.23 19.09
CA GLU A 53 -0.76 2.82 20.01
C GLU A 53 -1.03 1.90 21.21
N GLY A 54 -1.24 2.50 22.39
CA GLY A 54 -1.68 1.75 23.58
C GLY A 54 -0.67 0.74 24.12
N LEU A 55 0.62 0.95 23.86
CA LEU A 55 1.68 0.02 24.24
C LEU A 55 1.99 -0.02 25.74
N GLY A 56 1.54 0.97 26.52
CA GLY A 56 1.84 1.06 27.96
C GLY A 56 1.32 -0.09 28.81
N SER A 57 0.38 -0.90 28.31
CA SER A 57 -0.13 -2.11 28.97
C SER A 57 0.51 -3.40 28.47
N CYS A 58 1.44 -3.33 27.50
CA CYS A 58 2.11 -4.51 26.96
C CYS A 58 3.26 -4.95 27.87
N THR A 59 3.50 -6.26 27.95
CA THR A 59 4.69 -6.79 28.61
C THR A 59 5.92 -6.65 27.70
N ILE A 60 7.11 -6.84 28.27
CA ILE A 60 8.36 -6.79 27.50
C ILE A 60 8.37 -7.87 26.41
N GLU A 61 7.87 -9.07 26.72
CA GLU A 61 7.77 -10.17 25.77
C GLU A 61 6.81 -9.85 24.62
N GLU A 62 5.65 -9.25 24.92
CA GLU A 62 4.70 -8.82 23.89
C GLU A 62 5.32 -7.77 22.97
N LEU A 63 6.07 -6.81 23.53
CA LEU A 63 6.75 -5.77 22.76
C LEU A 63 7.85 -6.35 21.86
N GLN A 64 8.64 -7.29 22.37
CA GLN A 64 9.66 -7.99 21.56
C GLN A 64 9.04 -8.79 20.42
N GLN A 65 7.92 -9.47 20.66
CA GLN A 65 7.20 -10.18 19.59
C GLN A 65 6.68 -9.22 18.53
N LEU A 66 6.13 -8.08 18.94
CA LEU A 66 5.63 -7.04 18.05
C LEU A 66 6.75 -6.46 17.18
N GLU A 67 7.89 -6.13 17.79
CA GLU A 67 9.08 -5.64 17.10
C GLU A 67 9.57 -6.63 16.05
N GLN A 68 9.77 -7.89 16.42
CA GLN A 68 10.21 -8.92 15.49
C GLN A 68 9.19 -9.15 14.36
N GLN A 69 7.90 -9.08 14.64
CA GLN A 69 6.86 -9.19 13.61
C GLN A 69 6.95 -8.02 12.62
N LEU A 70 7.11 -6.79 13.12
CA LEU A 70 7.26 -5.60 12.30
C LEU A 70 8.52 -5.66 11.44
N GLU A 71 9.67 -6.01 12.03
CA GLU A 71 10.95 -6.13 11.33
C GLU A 71 10.88 -7.13 10.16
N ARG A 72 10.35 -8.34 10.42
CA ARG A 72 10.13 -9.35 9.38
C ARG A 72 9.21 -8.83 8.28
N SER A 73 8.10 -8.19 8.65
CA SER A 73 7.13 -7.66 7.68
C SER A 73 7.74 -6.57 6.78
N VAL A 74 8.51 -5.64 7.36
CA VAL A 74 9.17 -4.56 6.62
C VAL A 74 10.22 -5.13 5.66
N THR A 75 10.98 -6.12 6.12
CA THR A 75 11.99 -6.81 5.30
C THR A 75 11.33 -7.45 4.08
N THR A 76 10.29 -8.26 4.29
CA THR A 76 9.54 -8.90 3.20
C THR A 76 8.93 -7.89 2.22
N ILE A 77 8.39 -6.77 2.73
CA ILE A 77 7.84 -5.70 1.86
C ILE A 77 8.95 -5.08 1.01
N ARG A 78 10.11 -4.77 1.60
CA ARG A 78 11.25 -4.19 0.87
C ARG A 78 11.78 -5.14 -0.19
N GLU A 79 11.96 -6.42 0.14
CA GLU A 79 12.39 -7.45 -0.81
C GLU A 79 11.44 -7.54 -2.00
N ARG A 80 10.13 -7.62 -1.75
CA ARG A 80 9.12 -7.67 -2.81
C ARG A 80 9.13 -6.40 -3.67
N LYS A 81 9.23 -5.22 -3.07
CA LYS A 81 9.34 -3.95 -3.81
C LYS A 81 10.58 -3.94 -4.70
N MET A 82 11.73 -4.33 -4.16
CA MET A 82 12.99 -4.41 -4.89
C MET A 82 12.90 -5.39 -6.06
N GLN A 83 12.28 -6.56 -5.86
CA GLN A 83 12.04 -7.52 -6.93
C GLN A 83 11.19 -6.93 -8.06
N VAL A 84 10.08 -6.27 -7.72
CA VAL A 84 9.20 -5.64 -8.71
C VAL A 84 9.92 -4.53 -9.48
N TYR A 85 10.69 -3.67 -8.79
CA TYR A 85 11.48 -2.63 -9.45
C TYR A 85 12.56 -3.19 -10.35
N LYS A 86 13.27 -4.25 -9.92
CA LYS A 86 14.26 -4.93 -10.76
C LYS A 86 13.65 -5.43 -12.06
N GLN A 87 12.50 -6.10 -11.98
CA GLN A 87 11.77 -6.57 -13.16
C GLN A 87 11.33 -5.42 -14.08
N GLN A 88 10.93 -4.27 -13.51
CA GLN A 88 10.54 -3.10 -14.28
C GLN A 88 11.74 -2.47 -15.00
N ILE A 89 12.89 -2.37 -14.31
CA ILE A 89 14.15 -1.88 -14.89
C ILE A 89 14.59 -2.78 -16.04
N GLU A 90 14.55 -4.10 -15.86
CA GLU A 90 14.90 -5.07 -16.91
C GLU A 90 14.00 -4.90 -18.15
N ARG A 91 12.68 -4.84 -17.97
CA ARG A 91 11.73 -4.59 -19.05
C ARG A 91 11.99 -3.27 -19.79
N LEU A 92 12.32 -2.21 -19.07
CA LEU A 92 12.64 -0.91 -19.67
C LEU A 92 13.95 -0.95 -20.46
N LYS A 93 14.99 -1.63 -19.95
CA LYS A 93 16.25 -1.82 -20.67
C LYS A 93 16.08 -2.64 -21.94
N GLU A 94 15.23 -3.66 -21.93
CA GLU A 94 14.90 -4.42 -23.15
C GLU A 94 14.17 -3.56 -24.18
N LYS A 95 13.22 -2.74 -23.73
CA LYS A 95 12.51 -1.79 -24.60
C LYS A 95 13.44 -0.74 -25.19
N GLU A 96 14.34 -0.18 -24.38
CA GLU A 96 15.38 0.76 -24.82
C GLU A 96 16.24 0.13 -25.93
N LYS A 97 16.75 -1.09 -25.72
CA LYS A 97 17.53 -1.81 -26.72
C LYS A 97 16.77 -2.01 -28.03
N ALA A 98 15.50 -2.41 -27.96
CA ALA A 98 14.67 -2.61 -29.14
C ALA A 98 14.46 -1.30 -29.93
N LEU A 99 14.15 -0.21 -29.23
CA LEU A 99 13.97 1.10 -29.85
C LEU A 99 15.28 1.67 -30.43
N CYS A 100 16.41 1.47 -29.75
CA CYS A 100 17.72 1.85 -30.27
C CYS A 100 18.04 1.08 -31.57
N ALA A 101 17.75 -0.22 -31.62
CA ALA A 101 17.95 -1.02 -32.82
C ALA A 101 17.04 -0.55 -33.97
N GLU A 102 15.77 -0.28 -33.70
CA GLU A 102 14.82 0.26 -34.69
C GLU A 102 15.26 1.63 -35.21
N ASN A 103 15.66 2.54 -34.32
CA ASN A 103 16.15 3.87 -34.69
C ASN A 103 17.41 3.78 -35.55
N ALA A 104 18.35 2.89 -35.23
CA ALA A 104 19.54 2.67 -36.05
C ALA A 104 19.16 2.22 -37.48
N MET A 105 18.25 1.25 -37.60
CA MET A 105 17.76 0.76 -38.89
C MET A 105 17.06 1.85 -39.72
N LEU A 106 16.32 2.75 -39.07
CA LEU A 106 15.69 3.90 -39.73
C LEU A 106 16.74 4.93 -40.16
N CYS A 107 17.72 5.25 -39.32
CA CYS A 107 18.79 6.18 -39.66
C CYS A 107 19.59 5.70 -40.87
N ASP A 108 19.92 4.40 -40.92
CA ASP A 108 20.60 3.79 -42.07
C ASP A 108 19.75 3.88 -43.35
N LYS A 109 18.42 3.66 -43.25
CA LYS A 109 17.50 3.77 -44.40
C LYS A 109 17.38 5.18 -44.96
N PHE A 110 17.42 6.20 -44.09
CA PHE A 110 17.15 7.59 -44.48
C PHE A 110 18.40 8.48 -44.50
N GLY A 111 19.60 7.91 -44.28
CA GLY A 111 20.87 8.63 -44.31
C GLY A 111 20.98 9.73 -43.24
N LEU A 112 20.15 9.68 -42.20
CA LEU A 112 20.20 10.61 -41.08
C LEU A 112 21.35 10.22 -40.15
N GLN A 113 22.37 11.07 -40.00
CA GLN A 113 23.39 10.87 -38.96
C GLN A 113 22.73 10.91 -37.58
N THR A 114 22.95 9.87 -36.78
CA THR A 114 22.39 9.74 -35.44
C THR A 114 23.01 10.80 -34.51
N TRP A 115 22.22 11.79 -34.07
CA TRP A 115 22.56 12.58 -32.88
C TRP A 115 22.28 11.72 -31.64
N GLY A 116 23.23 10.87 -31.25
CA GLY A 116 22.98 9.92 -30.16
C GLY A 116 24.12 8.97 -29.84
N ARG A 117 25.36 9.45 -29.85
CA ARG A 117 26.52 8.71 -29.31
C ARG A 117 27.28 9.57 -28.30
N ALA A 118 26.59 9.99 -27.25
CA ALA A 118 27.23 10.55 -26.06
C ALA A 118 26.52 9.98 -24.83
N GLY A 119 27.16 9.04 -24.14
CA GLY A 119 26.69 8.57 -22.83
C GLY A 119 26.59 7.06 -22.65
N SER A 120 27.64 6.29 -22.95
CA SER A 120 27.92 5.10 -22.14
C SER A 120 29.41 4.75 -22.20
N ASN A 121 29.98 4.57 -21.00
CA ASN A 121 31.36 4.25 -20.65
C ASN A 121 32.41 5.36 -20.71
N GLU A 122 32.63 6.00 -19.56
CA GLU A 122 33.97 6.25 -19.07
C GLU A 122 33.98 6.10 -17.54
N GLU A 123 34.69 5.09 -17.07
CA GLU A 123 35.24 5.02 -15.71
C GLU A 123 36.10 6.27 -15.51
N ARG A 124 35.55 7.30 -14.86
CA ARG A 124 36.35 8.46 -14.48
C ARG A 124 37.11 8.11 -13.21
N ALA A 125 38.36 7.71 -13.40
CA ALA A 125 39.37 7.65 -12.36
C ALA A 125 39.35 8.96 -11.56
N VAL A 126 39.33 8.83 -10.23
CA VAL A 126 39.49 9.95 -9.30
C VAL A 126 40.94 10.43 -9.40
N ALA A 127 41.16 11.67 -9.84
CA ALA A 127 42.42 12.38 -9.72
C ALA A 127 42.18 13.75 -9.05
N PRO A 128 43.10 14.24 -8.21
CA PRO A 128 42.78 15.17 -7.14
C PRO A 128 42.91 16.65 -7.52
N SER A 129 41.94 17.41 -6.97
CA SER A 129 42.03 18.77 -6.40
C SER A 129 42.50 19.99 -7.20
N ALA A 130 41.61 21.01 -7.19
CA ALA A 130 41.76 22.47 -7.29
C ALA A 130 40.77 22.98 -8.35
N GLU A 131 39.73 23.77 -8.07
CA GLU A 131 39.61 24.90 -7.15
C GLU A 131 38.19 25.00 -6.56
N ILE A 132 38.09 25.56 -5.36
CA ILE A 132 36.83 25.88 -4.68
C ILE A 132 36.21 27.06 -5.44
N SER A 133 35.20 26.79 -6.27
CA SER A 133 34.30 27.83 -6.78
C SER A 133 33.17 28.02 -5.77
N GLU A 134 33.09 29.22 -5.21
CA GLU A 134 32.13 29.65 -4.19
C GLU A 134 30.69 29.25 -4.60
N VAL A 135 30.06 28.44 -3.75
CA VAL A 135 28.64 28.09 -3.83
C VAL A 135 27.82 29.29 -3.35
N SER A 136 27.06 29.91 -4.25
CA SER A 136 26.00 30.83 -3.84
C SER A 136 24.81 30.00 -3.38
N ASP A 137 24.37 30.18 -2.14
CA ASP A 137 23.15 29.57 -1.62
C ASP A 137 21.94 30.04 -2.43
N VAL A 138 21.35 29.14 -3.23
CA VAL A 138 20.04 29.37 -3.83
C VAL A 138 19.01 28.87 -2.82
N GLU A 139 18.31 29.80 -2.19
CA GLU A 139 17.20 29.48 -1.29
C GLU A 139 16.10 28.78 -2.11
N THR A 140 16.02 27.46 -1.96
CA THR A 140 14.96 26.67 -2.59
C THR A 140 13.85 26.50 -1.58
N GLU A 141 12.62 26.87 -1.93
CA GLU A 141 11.41 26.60 -1.14
C GLU A 141 11.02 25.10 -1.14
N LEU A 142 12.01 24.21 -1.22
CA LEU A 142 11.81 22.77 -1.31
C LEU A 142 11.66 22.18 0.10
N PHE A 143 10.42 22.11 0.58
CA PHE A 143 10.10 21.42 1.82
C PHE A 143 9.98 19.91 1.59
N ILE A 144 10.99 19.14 2.01
CA ILE A 144 10.95 17.67 2.02
C ILE A 144 10.33 17.21 3.35
N GLY A 145 9.00 17.24 3.42
CA GLY A 145 8.22 16.79 4.58
C GLY A 145 6.77 16.48 4.20
N LEU A 146 5.97 15.95 5.16
CA LEU A 146 4.55 15.69 4.92
C LEU A 146 3.83 17.00 4.52
N PRO A 147 2.93 17.00 3.51
CA PRO A 147 2.27 18.21 3.03
C PRO A 147 1.45 18.89 4.12
N GLU A 148 1.53 20.22 4.23
CA GLU A 148 0.62 20.99 5.09
C GLU A 148 -0.83 20.78 4.64
N THR A 149 -1.67 20.33 5.57
CA THR A 149 -3.12 20.32 5.38
C THR A 149 -3.60 21.77 5.40
N ARG A 150 -4.01 22.28 4.23
CA ARG A 150 -4.60 23.61 4.10
C ARG A 150 -5.89 23.68 4.93
N HIS A 151 -5.82 24.29 6.10
CA HIS A 151 -7.00 24.66 6.86
C HIS A 151 -7.65 25.84 6.14
N LYS A 152 -8.86 25.64 5.60
CA LYS A 152 -9.70 26.75 5.13
C LYS A 152 -10.04 27.60 6.36
N ARG A 153 -9.54 28.83 6.41
CA ARG A 153 -10.06 29.83 7.34
C ARG A 153 -11.49 30.17 6.93
N HIS A 154 -12.37 30.21 7.92
CA HIS A 154 -13.78 30.58 7.82
C HIS A 154 -13.97 32.00 7.26
#